data_AF-A0A924EYZ9-F1
#
_entry.id   AF-A0A924EYZ9-F1
#
_cell.length_a   1.000
_cell.length_b   1.000
_cell.length_c   1.000
_cell.angle_alpha   90.00
_cell.angle_beta   90.00
_cell.angle_gamma   90.00
#
_symmetry.space_group_name_H-M   'P 1'
#
loop_
_entity.id
_entity.type
_entity.pdbx_description
1 polymer ?
#
loop_
_entity_poly.entity_id
_entity_poly.type
_entity_poly.pdbx_seq_one_letter_code
_entity_poly.pdbx_strand_id
1 'polypeptide(L)'
;MLSPTVVTLGVFNVATATGGGGVQFTNPGRYAVMPQSAATQDFATGTNRATVPDYPFTIGGVASLTARVQAPAAERPAANLRVADLFHMHMRQIEQAEAPRAAAFMQQPRARPPVSLSVQAQQQQAQQVVRDFKVLSSLTTSTYTTVRARLLYSGTNILLYVDSLAPTTGGFSDTEYQSFGRQFDQDLFPIDVNTFGATSDIDSNGKTFVLFTPVVNRLALGSGPCGSYVAGFFNGADLSGNSNANRAEIFYSSVPGEAAGGPTCQPLSLTTVRNSAPATFIHELQHMISFNQHVLVRNAGTEDIWLNEGLSHMAEELGGKLYESRYPCPNLPPCPPQGRGSPAQIFPDSAQGFLPPNFANAYDFFSSRLSYSLTSPTSFGTIEERGVAWLFLRWLIDQKGEPKLGQLVQTRNRGTGNIEAVAGETFRVLFSDFLAATLLDDYPGATPGQIASRYQYTSRNLRAIYARLNTIAPSAYPTAYPLDVADLLTPNRLTPSSLSVSRQMKPGSLDLFQFTSATANTGLTFKPATGTFLATLNP
;
A
#
# COMPACT_ATOMS: atom_id res chain seq x y z
N MET A 1 38.07 -8.58 -19.96
CA MET A 1 37.37 -7.39 -19.43
C MET A 1 36.06 -7.26 -20.20
N LEU A 2 34.92 -7.08 -19.52
CA LEU A 2 33.65 -6.82 -20.19
C LEU A 2 33.67 -5.36 -20.68
N SER A 3 33.31 -5.11 -21.93
CA SER A 3 33.24 -3.76 -22.48
C SER A 3 32.13 -2.95 -21.78
N PRO A 4 32.37 -1.67 -21.44
CA PRO A 4 31.33 -0.82 -20.86
C PRO A 4 30.23 -0.54 -21.88
N THR A 5 29.01 -0.36 -21.39
CA THR A 5 27.92 0.20 -22.19
C THR A 5 28.18 1.69 -22.35
N VAL A 6 28.43 2.14 -23.57
CA VAL A 6 28.65 3.56 -23.88
C VAL A 6 27.29 4.23 -24.07
N VAL A 7 27.03 5.29 -23.30
CA VAL A 7 25.73 5.98 -23.28
C VAL A 7 25.93 7.47 -23.51
N THR A 8 25.14 8.01 -24.43
CA THR A 8 24.97 9.45 -24.65
C THR A 8 23.54 9.81 -24.25
N LEU A 9 23.34 10.64 -23.22
CA LEU A 9 22.00 11.02 -22.76
C LEU A 9 21.76 12.52 -22.95
N GLY A 10 20.65 12.86 -23.59
CA GLY A 10 20.10 14.23 -23.59
C GLY A 10 19.49 14.56 -22.23
N VAL A 11 19.21 15.84 -21.95
CA VAL A 11 18.63 16.29 -20.68
C VAL A 11 17.30 15.58 -20.41
N PHE A 12 17.13 15.01 -19.20
CA PHE A 12 15.99 14.18 -18.79
C PHE A 12 15.72 12.91 -19.60
N ASN A 13 16.63 12.53 -20.51
CA ASN A 13 16.55 11.23 -21.16
C ASN A 13 16.96 10.12 -20.20
N VAL A 14 16.34 8.97 -20.39
CA VAL A 14 16.58 7.75 -19.63
C VAL A 14 17.23 6.70 -20.52
N ALA A 15 18.20 5.95 -19.98
CA ALA A 15 18.62 4.68 -20.57
C ALA A 15 18.74 3.58 -19.52
N THR A 16 18.57 2.35 -19.99
CA THR A 16 18.85 1.14 -19.20
C THR A 16 20.15 0.52 -19.71
N ALA A 17 21.14 0.37 -18.83
CA ALA A 17 22.34 -0.39 -19.14
C ALA A 17 22.20 -1.85 -18.67
N THR A 18 22.71 -2.76 -19.49
CA THR A 18 22.77 -4.21 -19.20
C THR A 18 24.18 -4.72 -19.48
N GLY A 19 24.70 -5.59 -18.61
CA GLY A 19 26.07 -6.13 -18.75
C GLY A 19 27.01 -5.73 -17.60
N GLY A 20 27.99 -6.59 -17.30
CA GLY A 20 28.93 -6.41 -16.18
C GLY A 20 30.16 -5.55 -16.48
N GLY A 21 30.17 -4.84 -17.61
CA GLY A 21 31.23 -3.93 -18.04
C GLY A 21 31.08 -2.50 -17.52
N GLY A 22 29.97 -2.19 -16.83
CA GLY A 22 29.67 -0.83 -16.37
C GLY A 22 29.08 0.06 -17.46
N VAL A 23 29.01 1.36 -17.15
CA VAL A 23 28.44 2.42 -17.99
C VAL A 23 29.47 3.51 -18.19
N GLN A 24 29.65 3.97 -19.42
CA GLN A 24 30.52 5.11 -19.77
C GLN A 24 29.69 6.22 -20.41
N PHE A 25 29.82 7.44 -19.88
CA PHE A 25 29.12 8.62 -20.40
C PHE A 25 30.02 9.36 -21.39
N THR A 26 29.47 9.68 -22.55
CA THR A 26 30.18 10.34 -23.65
C THR A 26 30.08 11.85 -23.61
N ASN A 27 29.11 12.41 -22.89
CA ASN A 27 28.91 13.84 -22.75
C ASN A 27 29.16 14.34 -21.31
N PRO A 28 29.61 15.60 -21.13
CA PRO A 28 29.57 16.24 -19.82
C PRO A 28 28.10 16.42 -19.37
N GLY A 29 27.89 16.49 -18.06
CA GLY A 29 26.55 16.73 -17.49
C GLY A 29 26.40 16.20 -16.07
N ARG A 30 25.24 16.47 -15.47
CA ARG A 30 24.81 15.87 -14.20
C ARG A 30 23.90 14.70 -14.47
N TYR A 31 24.07 13.65 -13.70
CA TYR A 31 23.35 12.42 -13.92
C TYR A 31 22.97 11.75 -12.60
N ALA A 32 21.87 11.00 -12.63
CA ALA A 32 21.46 10.07 -11.60
C ALA A 32 21.58 8.63 -12.10
N VAL A 33 22.06 7.75 -11.23
CA VAL A 33 21.99 6.30 -11.41
C VAL A 33 21.07 5.74 -10.35
N MET A 34 20.07 4.98 -10.79
CA MET A 34 19.25 4.16 -9.90
C MET A 34 19.50 2.69 -10.21
N PRO A 35 20.46 2.05 -9.53
CA PRO A 35 20.54 0.59 -9.57
C PRO A 35 19.20 0.04 -9.10
N GLN A 36 18.70 -0.97 -9.82
CA GLN A 36 17.56 -1.75 -9.38
C GLN A 36 17.91 -3.24 -9.43
N SER A 37 17.27 -3.99 -8.54
CA SER A 37 17.20 -5.44 -8.67
C SER A 37 15.75 -5.78 -8.95
N ALA A 38 15.43 -6.15 -10.18
CA ALA A 38 14.05 -6.47 -10.62
C ALA A 38 13.90 -7.97 -10.90
N ALA A 39 14.42 -8.83 -10.01
CA ALA A 39 14.32 -10.27 -10.19
C ALA A 39 12.87 -10.75 -10.04
N THR A 40 12.47 -11.69 -10.89
CA THR A 40 11.16 -12.37 -10.91
C THR A 40 11.01 -13.43 -9.80
N GLN A 41 11.88 -13.43 -8.79
CA GLN A 41 11.74 -14.37 -7.68
C GLN A 41 10.71 -13.81 -6.71
N ASP A 42 9.45 -14.01 -7.10
CA ASP A 42 8.27 -13.74 -6.31
C ASP A 42 8.36 -14.51 -4.98
N PHE A 43 8.20 -13.82 -3.86
CA PHE A 43 7.92 -14.44 -2.57
C PHE A 43 6.46 -14.92 -2.53
N ALA A 44 6.08 -15.77 -3.48
CA ALA A 44 4.88 -16.58 -3.33
C ALA A 44 5.18 -17.51 -2.14
N THR A 45 4.42 -17.41 -1.05
CA THR A 45 4.42 -18.33 0.12
C THR A 45 5.36 -18.02 1.30
N GLY A 46 5.32 -16.80 1.86
CA GLY A 46 5.69 -16.58 3.28
C GLY A 46 7.11 -17.03 3.70
N THR A 47 8.04 -17.16 2.76
CA THR A 47 9.43 -17.52 3.04
C THR A 47 10.22 -16.27 3.41
N ASN A 48 11.11 -16.46 4.37
CA ASN A 48 11.90 -15.40 4.97
C ASN A 48 12.74 -14.67 3.90
N ARG A 49 12.67 -13.33 3.88
CA ARG A 49 13.50 -12.41 3.06
C ARG A 49 14.99 -12.77 3.04
N ALA A 50 15.47 -13.45 4.08
CA ALA A 50 16.84 -13.96 4.24
C ALA A 50 17.25 -15.08 3.28
N THR A 51 16.32 -15.70 2.53
CA THR A 51 16.62 -16.85 1.65
C THR A 51 16.89 -16.46 0.19
N VAL A 52 16.51 -15.25 -0.22
CA VAL A 52 16.86 -14.72 -1.54
C VAL A 52 18.22 -14.06 -1.44
N PRO A 53 19.21 -14.46 -2.26
CA PRO A 53 20.51 -13.81 -2.25
C PRO A 53 20.36 -12.33 -2.55
N ASP A 54 20.94 -11.50 -1.68
CA ASP A 54 21.13 -10.11 -2.01
C ASP A 54 21.95 -9.99 -3.31
N TYR A 55 21.67 -8.94 -4.06
CA TYR A 55 22.35 -8.61 -5.30
C TYR A 55 23.56 -7.72 -5.03
N PRO A 56 24.79 -8.23 -5.19
CA PRO A 56 25.99 -7.54 -4.72
C PRO A 56 26.48 -6.49 -5.72
N PHE A 57 26.03 -5.25 -5.69
CA PHE A 57 26.51 -4.24 -6.63
C PHE A 57 27.76 -3.47 -6.16
N THR A 58 28.72 -3.22 -7.06
CA THR A 58 29.83 -2.29 -6.82
C THR A 58 29.63 -0.99 -7.59
N ILE A 59 30.07 0.14 -7.03
CA ILE A 59 30.19 1.43 -7.73
C ILE A 59 31.61 1.96 -7.57
N GLY A 60 32.25 2.30 -8.69
CA GLY A 60 33.55 2.96 -8.74
C GLY A 60 33.67 3.85 -9.97
N GLY A 61 34.37 4.98 -9.86
CA GLY A 61 34.54 5.96 -10.92
C GLY A 61 35.90 5.88 -11.60
N VAL A 62 35.94 6.03 -12.92
CA VAL A 62 37.14 6.39 -13.68
C VAL A 62 36.96 7.84 -14.13
N ALA A 63 37.89 8.73 -13.73
CA ALA A 63 37.95 10.14 -14.14
C ALA A 63 36.70 11.04 -13.86
N SER A 64 35.86 10.73 -12.86
CA SER A 64 34.70 11.57 -12.50
C SER A 64 35.03 12.64 -11.46
N LEU A 65 34.60 13.89 -11.66
CA LEU A 65 34.63 14.91 -10.62
C LEU A 65 33.36 14.79 -9.75
N THR A 66 33.51 14.21 -8.55
CA THR A 66 32.56 14.21 -7.42
C THR A 66 31.21 13.52 -7.66
N ALA A 67 30.98 12.37 -7.01
CA ALA A 67 29.67 11.71 -6.90
C ALA A 67 29.27 11.52 -5.43
N ARG A 68 28.02 11.68 -5.01
CA ARG A 68 27.67 11.39 -3.60
C ARG A 68 27.15 9.96 -3.48
N VAL A 69 27.75 9.19 -2.58
CA VAL A 69 27.13 7.97 -2.04
C VAL A 69 26.30 8.42 -0.85
N GLN A 70 24.97 8.36 -0.94
CA GLN A 70 24.17 8.55 0.25
C GLN A 70 24.57 7.45 1.25
N ALA A 71 24.75 7.81 2.52
CA ALA A 71 24.92 6.80 3.57
C ALA A 71 23.78 5.78 3.40
N PRO A 72 24.03 4.47 3.55
CA PRO A 72 22.93 3.51 3.56
C PRO A 72 21.86 4.06 4.49
N ALA A 73 20.59 4.02 4.05
CA ALA A 73 19.52 4.04 5.03
C ALA A 73 19.90 2.97 6.06
N ALA A 74 19.96 3.34 7.34
CA ALA A 74 20.28 2.36 8.37
C ALA A 74 19.32 1.17 8.17
N GLU A 75 19.86 -0.04 8.03
CA GLU A 75 19.04 -1.24 8.10
C GLU A 75 18.33 -1.16 9.45
N ARG A 76 17.03 -0.89 9.44
CA ARG A 76 16.23 -1.15 10.62
C ARG A 76 16.27 -2.66 10.78
N PRO A 77 16.77 -3.19 11.92
CA PRO A 77 16.72 -4.63 12.12
C PRO A 77 15.27 -5.08 11.97
N ALA A 78 15.05 -6.18 11.24
CA ALA A 78 13.74 -6.82 11.09
C ALA A 78 13.08 -7.21 12.44
N ALA A 79 13.82 -7.09 13.55
CA ALA A 79 13.38 -7.36 14.91
C ALA A 79 12.37 -6.36 15.50
N ASN A 80 12.05 -5.25 14.82
CA ASN A 80 11.12 -4.22 15.31
C ASN A 80 9.96 -3.95 14.33
N LEU A 81 9.28 -5.00 13.85
CA LEU A 81 8.03 -4.83 13.09
C LEU A 81 6.99 -4.09 13.95
N ARG A 82 6.26 -3.14 13.36
CA ARG A 82 5.19 -2.45 14.07
C ARG A 82 4.05 -3.47 14.31
N VAL A 83 3.25 -3.25 15.35
CA VAL A 83 2.08 -4.09 15.67
C VAL A 83 1.14 -4.22 14.45
N ALA A 84 0.99 -3.16 13.65
CA ALA A 84 0.22 -3.20 12.41
C ALA A 84 0.80 -4.19 11.38
N ASP A 85 2.13 -4.19 11.17
CA ASP A 85 2.77 -5.09 10.20
C ASP A 85 2.57 -6.56 10.59
N LEU A 86 2.73 -6.87 11.88
CA LEU A 86 2.51 -8.20 12.43
C LEU A 86 1.04 -8.64 12.34
N PHE A 87 0.10 -7.69 12.48
CA PHE A 87 -1.33 -7.95 12.35
C PHE A 87 -1.68 -8.34 10.92
N HIS A 88 -1.35 -7.48 9.95
CA HIS A 88 -1.67 -7.75 8.55
C HIS A 88 -1.00 -9.05 8.08
N MET A 89 0.25 -9.29 8.51
CA MET A 89 0.92 -10.58 8.31
C MET A 89 0.06 -11.76 8.74
N HIS A 90 -0.46 -11.73 9.97
CA HIS A 90 -1.23 -12.84 10.49
C HIS A 90 -2.53 -13.07 9.69
N MET A 91 -3.20 -11.99 9.28
CA MET A 91 -4.40 -12.08 8.46
C MET A 91 -4.13 -12.72 7.09
N ARG A 92 -3.05 -12.32 6.42
CA ARG A 92 -2.65 -12.92 5.13
C ARG A 92 -2.24 -14.39 5.26
N GLN A 93 -1.61 -14.77 6.37
CA GLN A 93 -1.31 -16.19 6.68
C GLN A 93 -2.60 -17.01 6.87
N ILE A 94 -3.58 -16.48 7.59
CA ILE A 94 -4.89 -17.13 7.75
C ILE A 94 -5.54 -17.35 6.38
N GLU A 95 -5.58 -16.32 5.54
CA GLU A 95 -6.17 -16.42 4.20
C GLU A 95 -5.49 -17.50 3.34
N GLN A 96 -4.15 -17.51 3.30
CA GLN A 96 -3.39 -18.52 2.57
C GLN A 96 -3.68 -19.93 3.08
N ALA A 97 -3.72 -20.13 4.40
CA ALA A 97 -3.99 -21.42 5.02
C ALA A 97 -5.44 -21.88 4.78
N GLU A 98 -6.40 -20.95 4.75
CA GLU A 98 -7.83 -21.24 4.56
C GLU A 98 -8.23 -21.40 3.10
N ALA A 99 -7.47 -20.86 2.14
CA ALA A 99 -7.82 -20.85 0.72
C ALA A 99 -8.22 -22.23 0.16
N PRO A 100 -7.47 -23.34 0.41
CA PRO A 100 -7.88 -24.66 -0.05
C PRO A 100 -9.21 -25.13 0.56
N ARG A 101 -9.44 -24.83 1.84
CA ARG A 101 -10.69 -25.17 2.54
C ARG A 101 -11.87 -24.36 1.99
N ALA A 102 -11.66 -23.07 1.72
CA ALA A 102 -12.67 -22.19 1.15
C ALA A 102 -13.06 -22.63 -0.27
N ALA A 103 -12.08 -22.94 -1.13
CA ALA A 103 -12.34 -23.48 -2.46
C ALA A 103 -13.09 -24.83 -2.43
N ALA A 104 -12.74 -25.72 -1.49
CA ALA A 104 -13.47 -26.98 -1.31
C ALA A 104 -14.91 -26.75 -0.82
N PHE A 105 -15.11 -25.78 0.10
CA PHE A 105 -16.42 -25.38 0.57
C PHE A 105 -17.30 -24.82 -0.56
N MET A 106 -16.68 -24.19 -1.57
CA MET A 106 -17.36 -23.74 -2.79
C MET A 106 -17.99 -24.89 -3.62
N GLN A 107 -17.53 -26.13 -3.44
CA GLN A 107 -18.09 -27.31 -4.10
C GLN A 107 -19.17 -28.02 -3.27
N GLN A 108 -19.49 -27.53 -2.08
CA GLN A 108 -20.46 -28.14 -1.15
C GLN A 108 -21.64 -27.20 -0.84
N PRO A 109 -22.52 -26.90 -1.80
CA PRO A 109 -23.59 -25.90 -1.62
C PRO A 109 -24.56 -26.25 -0.49
N ARG A 110 -24.82 -27.54 -0.21
CA ARG A 110 -25.67 -27.99 0.91
C ARG A 110 -25.09 -27.68 2.29
N ALA A 111 -23.80 -27.40 2.40
CA ALA A 111 -23.12 -27.08 3.65
C ALA A 111 -23.13 -25.57 3.98
N ARG A 112 -23.73 -24.75 3.10
CA ARG A 112 -23.93 -23.30 3.29
C ARG A 112 -25.36 -23.05 3.77
N PRO A 113 -25.61 -23.05 5.09
CA PRO A 113 -26.95 -22.78 5.60
C PRO A 113 -27.33 -21.35 5.21
N PRO A 114 -28.43 -21.15 4.47
CA PRO A 114 -28.84 -19.81 4.10
C PRO A 114 -29.23 -19.04 5.36
N VAL A 115 -28.77 -17.80 5.46
CA VAL A 115 -29.27 -16.90 6.50
C VAL A 115 -30.52 -16.24 5.95
N SER A 116 -31.68 -16.68 6.44
CA SER A 116 -32.94 -15.98 6.18
C SER A 116 -33.01 -14.71 7.03
N LEU A 117 -32.84 -13.56 6.40
CA LEU A 117 -33.03 -12.27 7.04
C LEU A 117 -34.52 -11.91 7.02
N SER A 118 -35.25 -12.21 8.10
CA SER A 118 -36.58 -11.63 8.33
C SER A 118 -36.44 -10.23 8.94
N VAL A 119 -35.70 -9.33 8.26
CA VAL A 119 -35.60 -7.93 8.67
C VAL A 119 -36.67 -7.17 7.89
N GLN A 120 -37.83 -6.95 8.53
CA GLN A 120 -38.85 -6.06 7.96
C GLN A 120 -38.22 -4.67 7.74
N ALA A 121 -38.41 -4.11 6.55
CA ALA A 121 -37.65 -3.00 5.95
C ALA A 121 -37.75 -1.62 6.66
N GLN A 122 -38.12 -1.58 7.94
CA GLN A 122 -38.15 -0.35 8.73
C GLN A 122 -36.91 -0.27 9.63
N GLN A 123 -36.11 0.80 9.47
CA GLN A 123 -34.92 1.08 10.28
C GLN A 123 -35.18 1.04 11.80
N GLN A 124 -36.42 1.30 12.23
CA GLN A 124 -36.83 1.22 13.64
C GLN A 124 -36.95 -0.22 14.15
N GLN A 125 -37.32 -1.20 13.31
CA GLN A 125 -37.40 -2.60 13.69
C GLN A 125 -36.04 -3.32 13.59
N ALA A 126 -35.14 -2.82 12.73
CA ALA A 126 -33.77 -3.32 12.62
C ALA A 126 -33.04 -3.31 13.98
N GLN A 127 -33.27 -2.29 14.81
CA GLN A 127 -32.66 -2.17 16.15
C GLN A 127 -33.02 -3.30 17.14
N GLN A 128 -34.06 -4.10 16.86
CA GLN A 128 -34.44 -5.25 17.67
C GLN A 128 -33.84 -6.57 17.18
N VAL A 129 -33.17 -6.58 16.02
CA VAL A 129 -32.56 -7.78 15.45
C VAL A 129 -31.18 -7.97 16.05
N VAL A 130 -31.02 -9.05 16.82
CA VAL A 130 -29.73 -9.47 17.39
C VAL A 130 -29.19 -10.70 16.65
N ARG A 131 -27.86 -10.77 16.52
CA ARG A 131 -27.15 -11.89 15.92
C ARG A 131 -25.85 -12.16 16.67
N ASP A 132 -25.50 -13.43 16.75
CA ASP A 132 -24.20 -13.86 17.25
C ASP A 132 -23.17 -13.91 16.11
N PHE A 133 -21.98 -13.38 16.36
CA PHE A 133 -20.87 -13.40 15.43
C PHE A 133 -19.64 -14.02 16.09
N LYS A 134 -18.91 -14.85 15.34
CA LYS A 134 -17.59 -15.33 15.74
C LYS A 134 -16.55 -14.30 15.36
N VAL A 135 -15.70 -13.89 16.28
CA VAL A 135 -14.72 -12.83 16.07
C VAL A 135 -13.36 -13.36 16.50
N LEU A 136 -12.34 -13.18 15.65
CA LEU A 136 -10.95 -13.43 16.04
C LEU A 136 -10.64 -12.57 17.28
N SER A 137 -10.17 -13.19 18.36
CA SER A 137 -9.93 -12.54 19.65
C SER A 137 -8.46 -12.56 20.08
N SER A 138 -7.61 -13.32 19.38
CA SER A 138 -6.17 -13.37 19.62
C SER A 138 -5.43 -13.69 18.34
N LEU A 139 -4.38 -12.92 18.06
CA LEU A 139 -3.49 -13.08 16.92
C LEU A 139 -2.36 -14.07 17.19
N THR A 140 -2.07 -14.39 18.45
CA THR A 140 -0.98 -15.31 18.81
C THR A 140 -1.45 -16.76 18.83
N THR A 141 -2.67 -16.97 19.29
CA THR A 141 -3.28 -18.30 19.45
C THR A 141 -4.34 -18.60 18.39
N SER A 142 -4.64 -17.63 17.52
CA SER A 142 -5.72 -17.70 16.52
C SER A 142 -7.05 -18.16 17.12
N THR A 143 -7.39 -17.66 18.31
CA THR A 143 -8.62 -18.02 19.03
C THR A 143 -9.76 -17.11 18.65
N TYR A 144 -10.97 -17.63 18.73
CA TYR A 144 -12.20 -16.90 18.41
C TYR A 144 -13.10 -16.80 19.64
N THR A 145 -13.82 -15.69 19.75
CA THR A 145 -14.89 -15.50 20.71
C THR A 145 -16.22 -15.30 19.99
N THR A 146 -17.34 -15.54 20.68
CA THR A 146 -18.66 -15.20 20.15
C THR A 146 -19.14 -13.91 20.79
N VAL A 147 -19.57 -12.96 19.99
CA VAL A 147 -20.18 -11.70 20.44
C VAL A 147 -21.64 -11.65 20.03
N ARG A 148 -22.47 -11.01 20.84
CA ARG A 148 -23.87 -10.72 20.50
C ARG A 148 -23.99 -9.27 20.08
N ALA A 149 -24.43 -9.04 18.85
CA ALA A 149 -24.53 -7.71 18.26
C ALA A 149 -25.95 -7.40 17.80
N ARG A 150 -26.32 -6.12 17.82
CA ARG A 150 -27.62 -5.61 17.36
C ARG A 150 -27.46 -4.90 16.01
N LEU A 151 -28.43 -5.09 15.12
CA LEU A 151 -28.46 -4.43 13.82
C LEU A 151 -28.81 -2.95 14.00
N LEU A 152 -28.02 -2.05 13.41
CA LEU A 152 -28.27 -0.60 13.46
C LEU A 152 -28.60 0.01 12.11
N TYR A 153 -28.13 -0.59 11.02
CA TYR A 153 -28.38 -0.13 9.67
C TYR A 153 -28.55 -1.31 8.71
N SER A 154 -29.59 -1.24 7.89
CA SER A 154 -29.88 -2.19 6.82
C SER A 154 -29.88 -1.44 5.49
N GLY A 155 -28.90 -1.69 4.65
CA GLY A 155 -28.70 -1.04 3.36
C GLY A 155 -29.00 -1.94 2.16
N THR A 156 -28.59 -1.48 0.98
CA THR A 156 -28.73 -2.22 -0.28
C THR A 156 -27.64 -3.29 -0.44
N ASN A 157 -26.45 -3.04 0.10
CA ASN A 157 -25.27 -3.89 -0.01
C ASN A 157 -24.82 -4.43 1.35
N ILE A 158 -25.07 -3.72 2.44
CA ILE A 158 -24.56 -4.09 3.76
C ILE A 158 -25.63 -4.17 4.86
N LEU A 159 -25.28 -4.92 5.92
CA LEU A 159 -25.95 -4.89 7.22
C LEU A 159 -24.94 -4.53 8.31
N LEU A 160 -25.14 -3.40 9.00
CA LEU A 160 -24.24 -2.95 10.06
C LEU A 160 -24.78 -3.34 11.44
N TYR A 161 -24.01 -4.15 12.14
CA TYR A 161 -24.21 -4.58 13.51
C TYR A 161 -23.20 -3.91 14.45
N VAL A 162 -23.64 -3.65 15.67
CA VAL A 162 -22.78 -3.18 16.76
C VAL A 162 -22.89 -4.13 17.93
N ASP A 163 -21.75 -4.58 18.43
CA ASP A 163 -21.64 -5.41 19.62
C ASP A 163 -22.40 -4.78 20.79
N SER A 164 -23.18 -5.59 21.51
CA SER A 164 -23.92 -5.14 22.70
C SER A 164 -23.02 -4.65 23.84
N LEU A 165 -21.73 -5.01 23.81
CA LEU A 165 -20.72 -4.53 24.75
C LEU A 165 -19.97 -3.26 24.27
N ALA A 166 -20.30 -2.71 23.10
CA ALA A 166 -19.70 -1.45 22.65
C ALA A 166 -20.01 -0.32 23.65
N PRO A 167 -19.01 0.51 24.03
CA PRO A 167 -19.22 1.59 24.97
C PRO A 167 -20.31 2.57 24.53
N THR A 168 -21.20 2.95 25.44
CA THR A 168 -22.19 4.01 25.23
C THR A 168 -21.64 5.38 25.63
N THR A 169 -20.91 5.44 26.74
CA THR A 169 -20.15 6.63 27.16
C THR A 169 -18.81 6.68 26.45
N GLY A 170 -18.54 7.76 25.73
CA GLY A 170 -17.33 7.89 24.89
C GLY A 170 -17.39 7.08 23.59
N GLY A 171 -18.47 6.35 23.35
CA GLY A 171 -18.75 5.65 22.10
C GLY A 171 -19.57 6.49 21.11
N PHE A 172 -19.77 5.97 19.90
CA PHE A 172 -20.65 6.59 18.91
C PHE A 172 -22.13 6.43 19.29
N SER A 173 -22.94 7.41 18.88
CA SER A 173 -24.40 7.27 18.91
C SER A 173 -24.90 6.33 17.81
N ASP A 174 -26.11 5.79 17.97
CA ASP A 174 -26.76 4.97 16.94
C ASP A 174 -26.89 5.70 15.60
N THR A 175 -27.21 6.99 15.64
CA THR A 175 -27.29 7.86 14.46
C THR A 175 -25.95 7.94 13.73
N GLU A 176 -24.85 7.93 14.47
CA GLU A 176 -23.51 7.97 13.90
C GLU A 176 -23.11 6.62 13.30
N TYR A 177 -23.42 5.49 13.93
CA TYR A 177 -23.29 4.17 13.30
C TYR A 177 -24.12 4.05 12.02
N GLN A 178 -25.34 4.59 12.02
CA GLN A 178 -26.18 4.65 10.81
C GLN A 178 -25.58 5.55 9.72
N SER A 179 -24.82 6.58 10.09
CA SER A 179 -24.10 7.42 9.13
C SER A 179 -22.94 6.67 8.47
N PHE A 180 -22.18 5.87 9.23
CA PHE A 180 -21.21 4.93 8.66
C PHE A 180 -21.89 3.91 7.76
N GLY A 181 -23.02 3.35 8.21
CA GLY A 181 -23.83 2.42 7.41
C GLY A 181 -24.18 2.99 6.03
N ARG A 182 -24.72 4.22 5.98
CA ARG A 182 -25.00 4.91 4.70
C ARG A 182 -23.74 5.15 3.88
N GLN A 183 -22.68 5.65 4.49
CA GLN A 183 -21.42 5.93 3.80
C GLN A 183 -20.84 4.65 3.18
N PHE A 184 -20.80 3.57 3.93
CA PHE A 184 -20.24 2.29 3.48
C PHE A 184 -21.11 1.69 2.37
N ASP A 185 -22.44 1.70 2.54
CA ASP A 185 -23.40 1.12 1.59
C ASP A 185 -23.48 1.87 0.26
N GLN A 186 -23.47 3.20 0.30
CA GLN A 186 -23.82 4.06 -0.84
C GLN A 186 -22.61 4.67 -1.53
N ASP A 187 -21.56 5.00 -0.77
CA ASP A 187 -20.35 5.61 -1.31
C ASP A 187 -19.26 4.56 -1.55
N LEU A 188 -18.86 3.81 -0.51
CA LEU A 188 -17.62 3.04 -0.55
C LEU A 188 -17.77 1.65 -1.18
N PHE A 189 -18.83 0.91 -0.85
CA PHE A 189 -19.05 -0.44 -1.39
C PHE A 189 -19.16 -0.43 -2.93
N PRO A 190 -19.89 0.52 -3.57
CA PRO A 190 -19.94 0.58 -5.01
C PRO A 190 -18.59 0.93 -5.67
N ILE A 191 -17.72 1.71 -5.02
CA ILE A 191 -16.38 2.02 -5.57
C ILE A 191 -15.60 0.72 -5.79
N ASP A 192 -15.54 -0.12 -4.76
CA ASP A 192 -14.77 -1.35 -4.82
C ASP A 192 -15.39 -2.38 -5.76
N VAL A 193 -16.71 -2.59 -5.68
CA VAL A 193 -17.36 -3.59 -6.53
C VAL A 193 -17.27 -3.23 -8.00
N ASN A 194 -17.39 -1.95 -8.35
CA ASN A 194 -17.26 -1.50 -9.73
C ASN A 194 -15.80 -1.53 -10.23
N THR A 195 -14.83 -1.36 -9.34
CA THR A 195 -13.41 -1.32 -9.71
C THR A 195 -12.79 -2.72 -9.75
N PHE A 196 -12.94 -3.48 -8.67
CA PHE A 196 -12.21 -4.73 -8.43
C PHE A 196 -13.06 -5.97 -8.76
N GLY A 197 -14.38 -5.88 -8.67
CA GLY A 197 -15.32 -6.97 -8.95
C GLY A 197 -16.21 -7.31 -7.76
N ALA A 198 -17.07 -8.31 -7.91
CA ALA A 198 -18.05 -8.66 -6.87
C ALA A 198 -17.41 -9.37 -5.65
N THR A 199 -18.02 -9.17 -4.48
CA THR A 199 -17.89 -10.08 -3.32
C THR A 199 -18.56 -11.42 -3.62
N SER A 200 -18.35 -12.41 -2.74
CA SER A 200 -19.17 -13.63 -2.71
C SER A 200 -20.53 -13.36 -2.04
N ASP A 201 -21.36 -14.41 -1.96
CA ASP A 201 -22.58 -14.47 -1.15
C ASP A 201 -22.69 -15.87 -0.53
N ILE A 202 -21.83 -16.16 0.45
CA ILE A 202 -21.67 -17.51 1.01
C ILE A 202 -22.93 -17.97 1.73
N ASP A 203 -23.64 -17.08 2.42
CA ASP A 203 -24.85 -17.40 3.18
C ASP A 203 -26.16 -17.03 2.44
N SER A 204 -26.07 -16.68 1.16
CA SER A 204 -27.22 -16.42 0.28
C SER A 204 -28.18 -15.35 0.82
N ASN A 205 -27.62 -14.34 1.50
CA ASN A 205 -28.39 -13.24 2.07
C ASN A 205 -28.32 -11.97 1.20
N GLY A 206 -27.39 -11.93 0.23
CA GLY A 206 -27.19 -10.83 -0.70
C GLY A 206 -26.57 -9.55 -0.11
N LYS A 207 -25.94 -9.63 1.07
CA LYS A 207 -25.40 -8.52 1.86
C LYS A 207 -24.08 -8.89 2.54
N THR A 208 -23.20 -7.91 2.66
CA THR A 208 -22.02 -8.00 3.52
C THR A 208 -22.33 -7.49 4.93
N PHE A 209 -21.95 -8.25 5.96
CA PHE A 209 -22.02 -7.79 7.34
C PHE A 209 -20.90 -6.79 7.64
N VAL A 210 -21.22 -5.79 8.45
CA VAL A 210 -20.25 -4.89 9.10
C VAL A 210 -20.45 -5.01 10.59
N LEU A 211 -19.41 -5.35 11.35
CA LEU A 211 -19.48 -5.52 12.79
C LEU A 211 -18.52 -4.58 13.51
N PHE A 212 -19.05 -3.63 14.27
CA PHE A 212 -18.29 -2.83 15.22
C PHE A 212 -18.24 -3.55 16.58
N THR A 213 -17.04 -3.87 17.09
CA THR A 213 -16.89 -4.63 18.34
C THR A 213 -15.65 -4.23 19.16
N PRO A 214 -15.77 -4.12 20.51
CA PRO A 214 -14.63 -3.99 21.42
C PRO A 214 -13.59 -5.10 21.30
N VAL A 215 -13.96 -6.28 20.78
CA VAL A 215 -13.01 -7.38 20.59
C VAL A 215 -11.87 -6.95 19.65
N VAL A 216 -12.16 -6.14 18.63
CA VAL A 216 -11.15 -5.62 17.71
C VAL A 216 -10.18 -4.69 18.43
N ASN A 217 -10.64 -3.81 19.32
CA ASN A 217 -9.76 -2.95 20.12
C ASN A 217 -8.78 -3.76 20.98
N ARG A 218 -9.24 -4.92 21.46
CA ARG A 218 -8.48 -5.84 22.32
C ARG A 218 -7.62 -6.82 21.53
N LEU A 219 -7.70 -6.83 20.20
CA LEU A 219 -6.75 -7.55 19.35
C LEU A 219 -5.38 -6.90 19.50
N ALA A 220 -4.60 -7.43 20.43
CA ALA A 220 -3.22 -7.06 20.65
C ALA A 220 -2.32 -8.26 20.37
N LEU A 221 -1.13 -8.01 19.84
CA LEU A 221 -0.09 -9.02 19.61
C LEU A 221 0.70 -9.36 20.90
N GLY A 222 0.05 -9.28 22.07
CA GLY A 222 0.70 -9.22 23.38
C GLY A 222 0.82 -7.78 23.90
N SER A 223 1.62 -7.55 24.95
CA SER A 223 1.81 -6.23 25.57
C SER A 223 2.57 -5.27 24.65
N GLY A 224 1.90 -4.75 23.62
CA GLY A 224 2.39 -3.64 22.81
C GLY A 224 2.34 -2.33 23.60
N PRO A 225 3.15 -1.33 23.24
CA PRO A 225 3.02 0.00 23.82
C PRO A 225 1.65 0.58 23.48
N CYS A 226 1.03 1.28 24.43
CA CYS A 226 -0.21 1.99 24.20
C CYS A 226 -0.09 2.93 22.98
N GLY A 227 -1.07 2.88 22.08
CA GLY A 227 -1.10 3.69 20.86
C GLY A 227 -1.04 2.89 19.56
N SER A 228 -0.63 1.61 19.57
CA SER A 228 -0.82 0.71 18.43
C SER A 228 -2.11 -0.08 18.56
N TYR A 229 -2.96 -0.09 17.52
CA TYR A 229 -4.25 -0.78 17.54
C TYR A 229 -4.64 -1.31 16.16
N VAL A 230 -5.54 -2.29 16.15
CA VAL A 230 -6.18 -2.79 14.93
C VAL A 230 -7.42 -1.94 14.66
N ALA A 231 -7.46 -1.27 13.50
CA ALA A 231 -8.62 -0.46 13.12
C ALA A 231 -9.82 -1.32 12.70
N GLY A 232 -9.55 -2.42 11.99
CA GLY A 232 -10.52 -3.37 11.48
C GLY A 232 -9.84 -4.44 10.64
N PHE A 233 -10.61 -5.41 10.14
CA PHE A 233 -10.12 -6.45 9.21
C PHE A 233 -11.21 -7.18 8.46
N PHE A 234 -10.81 -7.79 7.35
CA PHE A 234 -11.41 -8.96 6.74
C PHE A 234 -10.67 -10.24 7.16
N ASN A 235 -11.40 -11.34 7.32
CA ASN A 235 -10.86 -12.66 7.64
C ASN A 235 -11.35 -13.71 6.65
N GLY A 236 -10.46 -14.19 5.76
CA GLY A 236 -10.83 -15.20 4.75
C GLY A 236 -11.37 -16.52 5.31
N ALA A 237 -11.11 -16.84 6.57
CA ALA A 237 -11.72 -18.00 7.23
C ALA A 237 -13.26 -17.89 7.28
N ASP A 238 -13.81 -16.67 7.35
CA ASP A 238 -15.26 -16.45 7.39
C ASP A 238 -15.97 -16.85 6.09
N LEU A 239 -15.24 -16.99 4.98
CA LEU A 239 -15.76 -17.47 3.70
C LEU A 239 -15.53 -18.97 3.48
N SER A 240 -15.10 -19.71 4.51
CA SER A 240 -14.73 -21.12 4.42
C SER A 240 -15.62 -22.04 5.27
N GLY A 241 -15.44 -23.35 5.11
CA GLY A 241 -16.10 -24.37 5.94
C GLY A 241 -15.54 -24.47 7.37
N ASN A 242 -14.64 -23.57 7.79
CA ASN A 242 -14.04 -23.57 9.13
C ASN A 242 -15.13 -23.52 10.23
N SER A 243 -14.93 -24.27 11.32
CA SER A 243 -15.88 -24.32 12.42
C SER A 243 -15.99 -23.00 13.18
N ASN A 244 -14.96 -22.16 13.13
CA ASN A 244 -14.92 -20.83 13.74
C ASN A 244 -15.38 -19.72 12.79
N ALA A 245 -15.73 -20.04 11.54
CA ALA A 245 -16.24 -19.10 10.56
C ALA A 245 -17.68 -18.66 10.86
N ASN A 246 -18.01 -17.44 10.49
CA ASN A 246 -19.39 -16.97 10.34
C ASN A 246 -20.07 -17.53 9.08
N ARG A 247 -19.28 -18.03 8.11
CA ARG A 247 -19.73 -18.52 6.81
C ARG A 247 -20.51 -17.45 6.06
N ALA A 248 -19.99 -16.23 6.05
CA ALA A 248 -20.61 -15.05 5.47
C ALA A 248 -19.55 -13.98 5.20
N GLU A 249 -19.87 -13.07 4.29
CA GLU A 249 -19.12 -11.85 4.02
C GLU A 249 -19.21 -10.93 5.24
N ILE A 250 -18.09 -10.66 5.91
CA ILE A 250 -18.06 -9.80 7.09
C ILE A 250 -16.79 -8.96 7.16
N PHE A 251 -16.97 -7.68 7.48
CA PHE A 251 -15.94 -6.74 7.89
C PHE A 251 -16.06 -6.45 9.39
N TYR A 252 -14.94 -6.45 10.11
CA TYR A 252 -14.86 -6.13 11.53
C TYR A 252 -14.21 -4.77 11.74
N SER A 253 -14.75 -3.94 12.63
CA SER A 253 -14.21 -2.63 13.00
C SER A 253 -14.06 -2.50 14.51
N SER A 254 -13.03 -1.75 14.92
CA SER A 254 -12.87 -1.21 16.26
C SER A 254 -13.98 -0.20 16.61
N VAL A 255 -14.17 0.05 17.90
CA VAL A 255 -15.12 1.04 18.45
C VAL A 255 -14.39 2.13 19.25
N PRO A 256 -14.92 3.36 19.31
CA PRO A 256 -14.39 4.36 20.23
C PRO A 256 -14.85 4.09 21.68
N GLY A 257 -14.19 4.73 22.64
CA GLY A 257 -14.49 4.56 24.07
C GLY A 257 -13.94 3.28 24.69
N GLU A 258 -13.37 2.38 23.89
CA GLU A 258 -12.72 1.15 24.35
C GLU A 258 -11.19 1.29 24.25
N ALA A 259 -10.48 0.80 25.27
CA ALA A 259 -9.03 0.81 25.32
C ALA A 259 -8.41 -0.06 24.20
N ALA A 260 -7.38 0.48 23.55
CA ALA A 260 -6.67 -0.17 22.46
C ALA A 260 -5.25 -0.57 22.90
N GLY A 261 -4.85 -1.82 22.70
CA GLY A 261 -3.52 -2.33 23.08
C GLY A 261 -3.40 -2.81 24.54
N GLY A 262 -4.52 -2.94 25.26
CA GLY A 262 -4.58 -3.52 26.61
C GLY A 262 -5.32 -2.65 27.62
N PRO A 263 -5.63 -3.19 28.82
CA PRO A 263 -6.48 -2.52 29.82
C PRO A 263 -5.84 -1.26 30.45
N THR A 264 -4.52 -1.07 30.31
CA THR A 264 -3.80 0.11 30.78
C THR A 264 -3.75 1.25 29.76
N CYS A 265 -4.28 1.03 28.55
CA CYS A 265 -4.18 1.99 27.46
C CYS A 265 -5.40 2.91 27.39
N GLN A 266 -5.20 4.06 26.75
CA GLN A 266 -6.27 5.05 26.62
C GLN A 266 -7.35 4.54 25.65
N PRO A 267 -8.63 4.84 25.93
CA PRO A 267 -9.71 4.61 24.99
C PRO A 267 -9.45 5.27 23.63
N LEU A 268 -9.81 4.59 22.55
CA LEU A 268 -9.81 5.21 21.23
C LEU A 268 -10.80 6.38 21.21
N SER A 269 -10.36 7.52 20.67
CA SER A 269 -11.22 8.69 20.53
C SER A 269 -12.24 8.50 19.41
N LEU A 270 -13.37 9.22 19.50
CA LEU A 270 -14.36 9.28 18.42
C LEU A 270 -13.71 9.69 17.09
N THR A 271 -12.84 10.70 17.10
CA THR A 271 -12.16 11.19 15.89
C THR A 271 -11.24 10.15 15.28
N THR A 272 -10.54 9.38 16.11
CA THR A 272 -9.65 8.31 15.64
C THR A 272 -10.43 7.29 14.82
N VAL A 273 -11.52 6.74 15.38
CA VAL A 273 -12.32 5.72 14.68
C VAL A 273 -13.10 6.33 13.52
N ARG A 274 -13.58 7.59 13.64
CA ARG A 274 -14.30 8.29 12.57
C ARG A 274 -13.45 8.48 11.33
N ASN A 275 -12.16 8.75 11.51
CA ASN A 275 -11.25 8.92 10.40
C ASN A 275 -10.77 7.58 9.84
N SER A 276 -10.52 6.57 10.67
CA SER A 276 -9.95 5.30 10.21
C SER A 276 -10.97 4.31 9.67
N ALA A 277 -12.18 4.22 10.24
CA ALA A 277 -13.15 3.18 9.87
C ALA A 277 -13.56 3.20 8.38
N PRO A 278 -13.83 4.37 7.74
CA PRO A 278 -14.17 4.41 6.31
C PRO A 278 -13.05 3.92 5.39
N ALA A 279 -11.81 4.36 5.63
CA ALA A 279 -10.65 3.91 4.86
C ALA A 279 -10.37 2.43 5.10
N THR A 280 -10.52 1.95 6.33
CA THR A 280 -10.37 0.53 6.66
C THR A 280 -11.45 -0.32 6.00
N PHE A 281 -12.71 0.15 5.93
CA PHE A 281 -13.79 -0.58 5.28
C PHE A 281 -13.48 -0.87 3.81
N ILE A 282 -13.09 0.16 3.04
CA ILE A 282 -12.79 -0.01 1.60
C ILE A 282 -11.50 -0.83 1.40
N HIS A 283 -10.51 -0.69 2.29
CA HIS A 283 -9.32 -1.53 2.29
C HIS A 283 -9.64 -3.02 2.44
N GLU A 284 -10.47 -3.35 3.44
CA GLU A 284 -10.79 -4.75 3.77
C GLU A 284 -11.84 -5.35 2.82
N LEU A 285 -12.72 -4.52 2.25
CA LEU A 285 -13.63 -4.95 1.18
C LEU A 285 -12.84 -5.34 -0.09
N GLN A 286 -11.79 -4.61 -0.44
CA GLN A 286 -10.87 -5.03 -1.51
C GLN A 286 -10.32 -6.43 -1.24
N HIS A 287 -9.84 -6.72 -0.02
CA HIS A 287 -9.34 -8.05 0.31
C HIS A 287 -10.39 -9.14 0.19
N MET A 288 -11.61 -8.87 0.63
CA MET A 288 -12.74 -9.78 0.48
C MET A 288 -13.05 -10.07 -1.00
N ILE A 289 -13.05 -9.05 -1.85
CA ILE A 289 -13.24 -9.19 -3.30
C ILE A 289 -12.07 -9.97 -3.90
N SER A 290 -10.83 -9.64 -3.55
CA SER A 290 -9.63 -10.34 -4.00
C SER A 290 -9.67 -11.83 -3.65
N PHE A 291 -10.02 -12.16 -2.41
CA PHE A 291 -10.19 -13.54 -1.98
C PHE A 291 -11.29 -14.25 -2.78
N ASN A 292 -12.45 -13.61 -3.00
CA ASN A 292 -13.49 -14.17 -3.85
C ASN A 292 -13.00 -14.43 -5.28
N GLN A 293 -12.41 -13.43 -5.94
CA GLN A 293 -12.04 -13.50 -7.35
C GLN A 293 -10.91 -14.49 -7.60
N HIS A 294 -9.88 -14.54 -6.75
CA HIS A 294 -8.76 -15.46 -6.92
C HIS A 294 -9.05 -16.87 -6.34
N VAL A 295 -9.57 -16.97 -5.12
CA VAL A 295 -9.75 -18.25 -4.43
C VAL A 295 -11.07 -18.91 -4.82
N LEU A 296 -12.19 -18.24 -4.62
CA LEU A 296 -13.51 -18.88 -4.69
C LEU A 296 -13.98 -19.07 -6.14
N VAL A 297 -13.83 -18.05 -6.98
CA VAL A 297 -14.28 -18.08 -8.38
C VAL A 297 -13.27 -18.80 -9.27
N ARG A 298 -11.97 -18.58 -9.06
CA ARG A 298 -10.92 -19.01 -10.00
C ARG A 298 -10.04 -20.14 -9.51
N ASN A 299 -10.11 -20.50 -8.22
CA ASN A 299 -9.29 -21.54 -7.61
C ASN A 299 -7.78 -21.36 -7.90
N ALA A 300 -7.29 -20.13 -7.82
CA ALA A 300 -5.91 -19.73 -8.13
C ALA A 300 -5.01 -19.60 -6.88
N GLY A 301 -5.54 -19.86 -5.68
CA GLY A 301 -4.92 -19.45 -4.42
C GLY A 301 -5.11 -17.96 -4.15
N THR A 302 -4.54 -17.44 -3.06
CA THR A 302 -4.56 -15.99 -2.79
C THR A 302 -3.54 -15.27 -3.68
N GLU A 303 -3.81 -14.01 -4.01
CA GLU A 303 -2.82 -13.10 -4.61
C GLU A 303 -1.58 -12.94 -3.73
N ASP A 304 -0.45 -12.62 -4.36
CA ASP A 304 0.79 -12.27 -3.69
C ASP A 304 0.58 -11.01 -2.85
N ILE A 305 1.13 -11.05 -1.64
CA ILE A 305 0.71 -10.12 -0.59
C ILE A 305 1.04 -8.68 -0.93
N TRP A 306 2.24 -8.39 -1.47
CA TRP A 306 2.60 -7.02 -1.83
C TRP A 306 1.59 -6.40 -2.83
N LEU A 307 1.10 -7.20 -3.78
CA LEU A 307 0.14 -6.75 -4.79
C LEU A 307 -1.25 -6.63 -4.18
N ASN A 308 -1.69 -7.61 -3.37
CA ASN A 308 -2.97 -7.57 -2.70
C ASN A 308 -3.10 -6.33 -1.79
N GLU A 309 -2.08 -6.06 -0.98
CA GLU A 309 -2.03 -4.88 -0.10
C GLU A 309 -1.92 -3.57 -0.88
N GLY A 310 -1.11 -3.55 -1.94
CA GLY A 310 -1.03 -2.40 -2.85
C GLY A 310 -2.41 -2.08 -3.45
N LEU A 311 -3.17 -3.08 -3.87
CA LEU A 311 -4.53 -2.91 -4.41
C LEU A 311 -5.51 -2.39 -3.34
N SER A 312 -5.41 -2.81 -2.08
CA SER A 312 -6.20 -2.24 -0.98
C SER A 312 -5.88 -0.77 -0.70
N HIS A 313 -4.61 -0.38 -0.78
CA HIS A 313 -4.23 1.04 -0.72
C HIS A 313 -4.70 1.82 -1.97
N MET A 314 -4.83 1.16 -3.13
CA MET A 314 -5.53 1.76 -4.28
C MET A 314 -7.03 1.93 -4.03
N ALA A 315 -7.67 1.02 -3.30
CA ALA A 315 -9.06 1.16 -2.87
C ALA A 315 -9.25 2.39 -1.97
N GLU A 316 -8.35 2.58 -0.98
CA GLU A 316 -8.31 3.79 -0.16
C GLU A 316 -8.18 5.06 -0.99
N GLU A 317 -7.28 5.09 -1.98
CA GLU A 317 -7.18 6.24 -2.90
C GLU A 317 -8.51 6.53 -3.57
N LEU A 318 -9.19 5.53 -4.12
CA LEU A 318 -10.45 5.72 -4.84
C LEU A 318 -11.52 6.31 -3.90
N GLY A 319 -11.57 5.84 -2.65
CA GLY A 319 -12.38 6.46 -1.60
C GLY A 319 -12.00 7.92 -1.33
N GLY A 320 -10.71 8.23 -1.25
CA GLY A 320 -10.20 9.60 -1.11
C GLY A 320 -10.57 10.52 -2.29
N LYS A 321 -10.44 10.02 -3.52
CA LYS A 321 -10.77 10.74 -4.77
C LYS A 321 -12.23 11.16 -4.82
N LEU A 322 -13.16 10.32 -4.34
CA LEU A 322 -14.58 10.68 -4.22
C LEU A 322 -14.73 11.97 -3.42
N TYR A 323 -14.07 12.07 -2.28
CA TYR A 323 -14.16 13.25 -1.42
C TYR A 323 -13.40 14.45 -1.96
N GLU A 324 -12.26 14.25 -2.63
CA GLU A 324 -11.59 15.31 -3.37
C GLU A 324 -12.49 15.90 -4.47
N SER A 325 -13.26 15.09 -5.20
CA SER A 325 -14.21 15.60 -6.20
C SER A 325 -15.38 16.38 -5.60
N ARG A 326 -15.83 16.01 -4.39
CA ARG A 326 -16.89 16.70 -3.65
C ARG A 326 -16.39 18.03 -3.07
N TYR A 327 -15.10 18.12 -2.74
CA TYR A 327 -14.44 19.28 -2.10
C TYR A 327 -13.10 19.63 -2.79
N PRO A 328 -13.16 20.11 -4.06
CA PRO A 328 -11.97 20.24 -4.90
C PRO A 328 -11.00 21.33 -4.42
N CYS A 329 -9.71 21.13 -4.75
CA CYS A 329 -8.65 22.12 -4.54
C CYS A 329 -7.78 22.26 -5.80
N PRO A 330 -8.23 23.07 -6.80
CA PRO A 330 -7.62 23.07 -8.13
C PRO A 330 -6.20 23.66 -8.19
N ASN A 331 -5.81 24.52 -7.24
CA ASN A 331 -4.51 25.22 -7.27
C ASN A 331 -3.54 24.79 -6.17
N LEU A 332 -3.76 23.62 -5.55
CA LEU A 332 -3.17 23.26 -4.25
C LEU A 332 -3.45 24.37 -3.20
N PRO A 333 -3.11 24.17 -1.90
CA PRO A 333 -3.45 25.15 -0.89
C PRO A 333 -2.88 26.56 -1.15
N PRO A 334 -3.61 27.64 -0.80
CA PRO A 334 -4.83 27.65 0.02
C PRO A 334 -6.06 27.14 -0.74
N CYS A 335 -6.72 26.11 -0.18
CA CYS A 335 -7.93 25.53 -0.74
C CYS A 335 -9.17 26.31 -0.26
N PRO A 336 -10.30 26.26 -0.99
CA PRO A 336 -11.57 26.72 -0.47
C PRO A 336 -11.87 26.08 0.89
N PRO A 337 -12.43 26.81 1.88
CA PRO A 337 -12.66 26.29 3.23
C PRO A 337 -13.75 25.19 3.29
N GLN A 338 -14.49 24.97 2.20
CA GLN A 338 -15.57 24.00 2.18
C GLN A 338 -15.04 22.57 2.38
N GLY A 339 -15.51 21.91 3.44
CA GLY A 339 -15.10 20.54 3.79
C GLY A 339 -13.69 20.42 4.36
N ARG A 340 -13.11 21.51 4.89
CA ARG A 340 -11.76 21.54 5.48
C ARG A 340 -11.75 22.29 6.80
N GLY A 341 -11.13 21.68 7.82
CA GLY A 341 -10.87 22.33 9.11
C GLY A 341 -9.84 23.45 9.00
N SER A 342 -9.02 23.44 7.95
CA SER A 342 -8.04 24.47 7.63
C SER A 342 -7.85 24.62 6.11
N PRO A 343 -7.89 25.86 5.56
CA PRO A 343 -7.53 26.13 4.16
C PRO A 343 -6.13 25.65 3.78
N ALA A 344 -5.28 25.37 4.78
CA ALA A 344 -3.93 24.90 4.57
C ALA A 344 -3.82 23.41 4.19
N GLN A 345 -4.84 22.60 4.47
CA GLN A 345 -4.86 21.16 4.18
C GLN A 345 -4.89 20.90 2.68
N ILE A 346 -4.20 19.84 2.24
CA ILE A 346 -4.19 19.37 0.85
C ILE A 346 -5.46 18.57 0.54
N PHE A 347 -5.85 17.67 1.44
CA PHE A 347 -7.03 16.81 1.31
C PHE A 347 -8.19 17.29 2.19
N PRO A 348 -9.45 17.19 1.73
CA PRO A 348 -10.61 17.57 2.55
C PRO A 348 -10.70 16.70 3.80
N ASP A 349 -11.41 17.15 4.82
CA ASP A 349 -11.53 16.44 6.12
C ASP A 349 -12.03 15.00 5.94
N SER A 350 -12.97 14.80 5.03
CA SER A 350 -13.52 13.49 4.67
C SER A 350 -12.53 12.56 3.95
N ALA A 351 -11.43 13.08 3.40
CA ALA A 351 -10.36 12.30 2.78
C ALA A 351 -9.15 12.06 3.70
N GLN A 352 -9.15 12.62 4.93
CA GLN A 352 -8.01 12.54 5.85
C GLN A 352 -7.71 11.10 6.31
N GLY A 353 -8.72 10.23 6.34
CA GLY A 353 -8.53 8.81 6.63
C GLY A 353 -7.91 8.02 5.47
N PHE A 354 -8.07 8.50 4.24
CA PHE A 354 -7.81 7.73 3.01
C PHE A 354 -6.44 8.07 2.40
N LEU A 355 -6.13 9.35 2.24
CA LEU A 355 -4.98 9.79 1.44
C LEU A 355 -3.70 10.02 2.26
N PRO A 356 -3.71 10.78 3.37
CA PRO A 356 -2.50 11.05 4.15
C PRO A 356 -1.68 9.82 4.55
N PRO A 357 -2.29 8.68 5.00
CA PRO A 357 -1.52 7.48 5.33
C PRO A 357 -0.71 6.94 4.14
N ASN A 358 -1.28 6.93 2.94
CA ASN A 358 -0.58 6.46 1.73
C ASN A 358 0.63 7.34 1.38
N PHE A 359 0.48 8.67 1.45
CA PHE A 359 1.60 9.59 1.25
C PHE A 359 2.68 9.46 2.32
N ALA A 360 2.31 9.25 3.59
CA ALA A 360 3.24 9.05 4.68
C ALA A 360 4.04 7.74 4.50
N ASN A 361 3.35 6.64 4.20
CA ASN A 361 3.97 5.33 3.93
C ASN A 361 4.97 5.39 2.77
N ALA A 362 4.59 6.06 1.68
CA ALA A 362 5.46 6.30 0.53
C ALA A 362 6.69 7.17 0.88
N TYR A 363 6.51 8.19 1.74
CA TYR A 363 7.61 9.04 2.20
C TYR A 363 8.60 8.26 3.09
N ASP A 364 8.08 7.43 4.01
CA ASP A 364 8.88 6.55 4.86
C ASP A 364 9.71 5.58 3.99
N PHE A 365 9.11 5.00 2.93
CA PHE A 365 9.84 4.17 1.96
C PHE A 365 11.01 4.90 1.32
N PHE A 366 10.80 6.09 0.74
CA PHE A 366 11.89 6.83 0.10
C PHE A 366 13.02 7.18 1.07
N SER A 367 12.67 7.45 2.33
CA SER A 367 13.63 7.72 3.41
C SER A 367 14.43 6.48 3.84
N SER A 368 14.00 5.28 3.46
CA SER A 368 14.56 4.00 3.92
C SER A 368 14.70 2.94 2.80
N ARG A 369 14.79 3.39 1.56
CA ARG A 369 14.67 2.65 0.29
C ARG A 369 15.59 1.43 0.06
N LEU A 370 16.68 1.30 0.81
CA LEU A 370 17.55 0.12 0.80
C LEU A 370 17.06 -0.97 1.76
N SER A 371 16.33 -0.57 2.80
CA SER A 371 15.83 -1.45 3.86
C SER A 371 14.54 -2.14 3.47
N TYR A 372 13.84 -1.69 2.43
CA TYR A 372 12.52 -2.19 2.01
C TYR A 372 12.46 -2.54 0.53
N SER A 373 11.44 -3.30 0.14
CA SER A 373 11.28 -3.79 -1.22
C SER A 373 9.82 -3.89 -1.63
N LEU A 374 9.55 -3.58 -2.91
CA LEU A 374 8.26 -3.75 -3.55
C LEU A 374 7.85 -5.22 -3.68
N THR A 375 8.68 -6.07 -4.28
CA THR A 375 8.32 -7.47 -4.63
C THR A 375 8.92 -8.51 -3.68
N SER A 376 9.79 -8.08 -2.77
CA SER A 376 10.47 -8.91 -1.78
C SER A 376 10.34 -8.32 -0.39
N PRO A 377 9.09 -8.11 0.07
CA PRO A 377 8.82 -7.44 1.31
C PRO A 377 9.47 -8.15 2.49
N THR A 378 9.74 -7.39 3.54
CA THR A 378 10.13 -7.88 4.84
C THR A 378 8.92 -8.49 5.49
N SER A 379 9.02 -9.77 5.84
CA SER A 379 7.88 -10.51 6.36
C SER A 379 6.75 -10.56 5.31
N PHE A 380 5.63 -9.86 5.55
CA PHE A 380 4.46 -9.87 4.68
C PHE A 380 4.05 -8.45 4.24
N GLY A 381 4.98 -7.50 4.18
CA GLY A 381 4.74 -6.13 3.71
C GLY A 381 4.58 -5.14 4.86
N THR A 382 5.67 -4.43 5.17
CA THR A 382 5.65 -3.31 6.12
C THR A 382 4.89 -2.12 5.55
N ILE A 383 4.58 -1.13 6.39
CA ILE A 383 3.96 0.12 5.91
C ILE A 383 4.77 0.81 4.80
N GLU A 384 6.10 0.74 4.83
CA GLU A 384 6.96 1.30 3.80
C GLU A 384 6.81 0.53 2.47
N GLU A 385 6.71 -0.80 2.55
CA GLU A 385 6.54 -1.68 1.39
C GLU A 385 5.14 -1.52 0.77
N ARG A 386 4.14 -1.27 1.60
CA ARG A 386 2.79 -0.85 1.18
C ARG A 386 2.80 0.50 0.47
N GLY A 387 3.57 1.46 0.99
CA GLY A 387 3.74 2.77 0.38
C GLY A 387 4.31 2.70 -1.04
N VAL A 388 5.36 1.89 -1.26
CA VAL A 388 5.90 1.70 -2.62
C VAL A 388 4.97 0.89 -3.51
N ALA A 389 4.23 -0.10 -2.99
CA ALA A 389 3.24 -0.84 -3.75
C ALA A 389 2.11 0.08 -4.28
N TRP A 390 1.59 0.95 -3.41
CA TRP A 390 0.62 1.97 -3.81
C TRP A 390 1.19 2.93 -4.86
N LEU A 391 2.41 3.46 -4.66
CA LEU A 391 3.04 4.36 -5.64
C LEU A 391 3.25 3.68 -7.00
N PHE A 392 3.70 2.42 -7.00
CA PHE A 392 3.89 1.66 -8.23
C PHE A 392 2.56 1.46 -8.97
N LEU A 393 1.50 1.05 -8.28
CA LEU A 393 0.18 0.87 -8.88
C LEU A 393 -0.44 2.19 -9.33
N ARG A 394 -0.23 3.29 -8.58
CA ARG A 394 -0.63 4.65 -9.00
C ARG A 394 0.01 5.03 -10.32
N TRP A 395 1.33 4.92 -10.41
CA TRP A 395 2.05 5.17 -11.67
C TRP A 395 1.54 4.25 -12.78
N LEU A 396 1.37 2.95 -12.49
CA LEU A 396 0.92 1.98 -13.48
C LEU A 396 -0.44 2.36 -14.08
N ILE A 397 -1.41 2.79 -13.26
CA ILE A 397 -2.73 3.20 -13.78
C ILE A 397 -2.68 4.55 -14.51
N ASP A 398 -1.75 5.44 -14.18
CA ASP A 398 -1.52 6.67 -14.98
C ASP A 398 -1.02 6.30 -16.38
N GLN A 399 -0.19 5.26 -16.49
CA GLN A 399 0.34 4.80 -17.79
C GLN A 399 -0.63 3.92 -18.57
N LYS A 400 -1.50 3.16 -17.89
CA LYS A 400 -2.26 2.05 -18.49
C LYS A 400 -3.78 2.15 -18.32
N GLY A 401 -4.25 3.12 -17.56
CA GLY A 401 -5.67 3.34 -17.23
C GLY A 401 -6.13 2.61 -15.97
N GLU A 402 -7.04 3.24 -15.23
CA GLU A 402 -7.65 2.74 -14.00
C GLU A 402 -8.34 1.35 -14.13
N PRO A 403 -8.97 0.96 -15.26
CA PRO A 403 -9.58 -0.38 -15.41
C PRO A 403 -8.62 -1.56 -15.22
N LYS A 404 -7.30 -1.31 -15.22
CA LYS A 404 -6.28 -2.33 -14.93
C LYS A 404 -6.37 -2.87 -13.50
N LEU A 405 -6.89 -2.08 -12.56
CA LEU A 405 -7.10 -2.54 -11.17
C LEU A 405 -8.04 -3.75 -11.09
N GLY A 406 -9.16 -3.70 -11.80
CA GLY A 406 -10.08 -4.84 -11.90
C GLY A 406 -9.47 -6.04 -12.60
N GLN A 407 -8.66 -5.81 -13.64
CA GLN A 407 -7.98 -6.89 -14.37
C GLN A 407 -6.92 -7.60 -13.52
N LEU A 408 -6.25 -6.87 -12.63
CA LEU A 408 -5.31 -7.44 -11.66
C LEU A 408 -6.02 -8.30 -10.61
N VAL A 409 -7.28 -8.01 -10.25
CA VAL A 409 -8.02 -8.82 -9.27
C VAL A 409 -8.77 -9.99 -9.94
N GLN A 410 -9.30 -9.79 -11.14
CA GLN A 410 -10.19 -10.74 -11.81
C GLN A 410 -9.46 -11.76 -12.68
N THR A 411 -8.38 -12.36 -12.15
CA THR A 411 -7.43 -13.18 -12.90
C THR A 411 -6.96 -14.42 -12.12
N ARG A 412 -6.36 -15.37 -12.84
CA ARG A 412 -5.66 -16.52 -12.24
C ARG A 412 -4.18 -16.26 -12.01
N ASN A 413 -3.63 -15.25 -12.67
CA ASN A 413 -2.24 -14.86 -12.50
C ASN A 413 -2.06 -14.20 -11.13
N ARG A 414 -0.84 -14.24 -10.62
CA ARG A 414 -0.46 -13.64 -9.33
C ARG A 414 0.91 -12.98 -9.42
N GLY A 415 1.23 -12.11 -8.46
CA GLY A 415 2.54 -11.50 -8.31
C GLY A 415 2.97 -10.70 -9.53
N THR A 416 4.27 -10.75 -9.83
CA THR A 416 4.80 -10.04 -11.00
C THR A 416 4.26 -10.61 -12.31
N GLY A 417 4.00 -11.91 -12.41
CA GLY A 417 3.35 -12.52 -13.58
C GLY A 417 1.94 -11.98 -13.85
N ASN A 418 1.21 -11.56 -12.81
CA ASN A 418 -0.07 -10.86 -12.98
C ASN A 418 0.10 -9.47 -13.59
N ILE A 419 1.02 -8.69 -13.04
CA ILE A 419 1.38 -7.36 -13.56
C ILE A 419 1.76 -7.47 -15.04
N GLU A 420 2.62 -8.41 -15.40
CA GLU A 420 3.08 -8.59 -16.78
C GLU A 420 1.92 -8.94 -17.73
N ALA A 421 1.05 -9.87 -17.31
CA ALA A 421 -0.11 -10.28 -18.10
C ALA A 421 -1.10 -9.13 -18.33
N VAL A 422 -1.32 -8.29 -17.33
CA VAL A 422 -2.29 -7.18 -17.40
C VAL A 422 -1.71 -5.94 -18.09
N ALA A 423 -0.44 -5.62 -17.84
CA ALA A 423 0.23 -4.44 -18.39
C ALA A 423 0.76 -4.66 -19.82
N GLY A 424 1.00 -5.92 -20.22
CA GLY A 424 1.57 -6.29 -21.51
C GLY A 424 3.06 -5.96 -21.64
N GLU A 425 3.76 -5.78 -20.53
CA GLU A 425 5.19 -5.44 -20.47
C GLU A 425 5.85 -6.21 -19.33
N THR A 426 7.14 -6.50 -19.45
CA THR A 426 7.87 -7.21 -18.37
C THR A 426 7.96 -6.35 -17.12
N PHE A 427 7.88 -6.99 -15.95
CA PHE A 427 7.94 -6.32 -14.66
C PHE A 427 9.24 -5.53 -14.51
N ARG A 428 10.34 -6.07 -15.04
CA ARG A 428 11.65 -5.41 -15.06
C ARG A 428 11.63 -4.04 -15.76
N VAL A 429 10.91 -3.93 -16.87
CA VAL A 429 10.78 -2.65 -17.60
C VAL A 429 9.87 -1.70 -16.82
N LEU A 430 8.72 -2.18 -16.36
CA LEU A 430 7.76 -1.39 -15.60
C LEU A 430 8.39 -0.83 -14.31
N PHE A 431 9.09 -1.67 -13.56
CA PHE A 431 9.77 -1.24 -12.33
C PHE A 431 10.86 -0.20 -12.62
N SER A 432 11.64 -0.38 -13.69
CA SER A 432 12.65 0.60 -14.10
C SER A 432 12.04 1.98 -14.40
N ASP A 433 10.94 2.00 -15.14
CA ASP A 433 10.28 3.25 -15.54
C ASP A 433 9.53 3.90 -14.38
N PHE A 434 8.96 3.10 -13.48
CA PHE A 434 8.41 3.57 -12.23
C PHE A 434 9.46 4.30 -11.38
N LEU A 435 10.64 3.68 -11.19
CA LEU A 435 11.73 4.31 -10.44
C LEU A 435 12.16 5.63 -11.10
N ALA A 436 12.25 5.65 -12.43
CA ALA A 436 12.45 6.87 -13.19
C ALA A 436 11.44 7.97 -12.83
N ALA A 437 10.15 7.61 -12.81
CA ALA A 437 9.08 8.54 -12.50
C ALA A 437 9.21 9.09 -11.09
N THR A 438 9.57 8.27 -10.09
CA THR A 438 9.78 8.77 -8.72
C THR A 438 10.85 9.85 -8.62
N LEU A 439 11.82 9.87 -9.53
CA LEU A 439 12.86 10.90 -9.59
C LEU A 439 12.49 12.05 -10.54
N LEU A 440 11.98 11.77 -11.72
CA LEU A 440 11.82 12.75 -12.81
C LEU A 440 10.47 13.47 -12.79
N ASP A 441 9.45 12.92 -12.15
CA ASP A 441 8.14 13.56 -12.05
C ASP A 441 8.26 15.00 -11.54
N ASP A 442 7.70 15.95 -12.29
CA ASP A 442 7.75 17.40 -12.00
C ASP A 442 9.15 17.95 -11.62
N TYR A 443 10.22 17.40 -12.20
CA TYR A 443 11.58 17.75 -11.80
C TYR A 443 11.86 19.27 -11.90
N PRO A 444 12.41 19.90 -10.85
CA PRO A 444 12.69 21.35 -10.87
C PRO A 444 13.60 21.78 -12.02
N GLY A 445 13.15 22.75 -12.80
CA GLY A 445 13.86 23.27 -13.96
C GLY A 445 13.56 22.55 -15.28
N ALA A 446 12.77 21.47 -15.26
CA ALA A 446 12.19 20.92 -16.48
C ALA A 446 11.08 21.83 -17.01
N THR A 447 11.08 22.05 -18.33
CA THR A 447 9.97 22.72 -19.03
C THR A 447 8.96 21.68 -19.52
N PRO A 448 7.69 22.08 -19.72
CA PRO A 448 6.65 21.16 -20.19
C PRO A 448 7.07 20.40 -21.46
N GLY A 449 6.91 19.07 -21.43
CA GLY A 449 7.26 18.19 -22.54
C GLY A 449 8.74 17.77 -22.62
N GLN A 450 9.62 18.29 -21.76
CA GLN A 450 11.02 17.82 -21.72
C GLN A 450 11.17 16.42 -21.11
N ILE A 451 10.32 16.08 -20.13
CA ILE A 451 10.30 14.76 -19.50
C ILE A 451 9.25 13.92 -20.23
N ALA A 452 9.60 12.69 -20.61
CA ALA A 452 8.64 11.79 -21.24
C ALA A 452 7.47 11.49 -20.28
N SER A 453 6.24 11.37 -20.81
CA SER A 453 5.06 11.05 -20.00
C SER A 453 5.19 9.73 -19.22
N ARG A 454 5.98 8.80 -19.77
CA ARG A 454 6.32 7.52 -19.12
C ARG A 454 6.99 7.68 -17.75
N TYR A 455 7.66 8.81 -17.52
CA TYR A 455 8.41 9.13 -16.30
C TYR A 455 7.72 10.20 -15.45
N GLN A 456 6.39 10.27 -15.53
CA GLN A 456 5.58 11.22 -14.77
C GLN A 456 4.35 10.54 -14.18
N TYR A 457 3.86 11.10 -13.08
CA TYR A 457 2.53 10.84 -12.53
C TYR A 457 1.56 11.86 -13.12
N THR A 458 0.57 11.40 -13.87
CA THR A 458 -0.39 12.31 -14.53
C THR A 458 -1.58 12.65 -13.64
N SER A 459 -1.88 11.83 -12.62
CA SER A 459 -3.01 12.06 -11.72
C SER A 459 -2.62 12.73 -10.39
N ARG A 460 -1.33 12.77 -10.04
CA ARG A 460 -0.83 13.32 -8.77
C ARG A 460 0.50 14.04 -9.01
N ASN A 461 0.58 15.33 -8.72
CA ASN A 461 1.86 16.04 -8.66
C ASN A 461 2.54 15.76 -7.31
N LEU A 462 3.37 14.72 -7.24
CA LEU A 462 3.94 14.24 -5.98
C LEU A 462 4.85 15.28 -5.33
N ARG A 463 5.63 16.03 -6.13
CA ARG A 463 6.54 17.06 -5.62
C ARG A 463 5.79 18.20 -4.96
N ALA A 464 4.75 18.71 -5.58
CA ALA A 464 3.97 19.81 -5.01
C ALA A 464 3.18 19.36 -3.78
N ILE A 465 2.68 18.12 -3.78
CA ILE A 465 2.02 17.52 -2.59
C ILE A 465 3.02 17.42 -1.43
N TYR A 466 4.19 16.81 -1.63
CA TYR A 466 5.19 16.67 -0.57
C TYR A 466 5.77 18.01 -0.11
N ALA A 467 5.99 18.97 -1.02
CA ALA A 467 6.44 20.31 -0.65
C ALA A 467 5.42 20.99 0.27
N ARG A 468 4.13 20.76 0.00
CA ARG A 468 3.07 21.26 0.87
C ARG A 468 2.99 20.51 2.19
N LEU A 469 3.15 19.18 2.20
CA LEU A 469 3.20 18.38 3.43
C LEU A 469 4.37 18.80 4.33
N ASN A 470 5.54 19.07 3.75
CA ASN A 470 6.70 19.66 4.43
C ASN A 470 6.36 21.02 5.06
N THR A 471 5.64 21.89 4.34
CA THR A 471 5.24 23.21 4.87
C THR A 471 4.30 23.09 6.08
N ILE A 472 3.32 22.18 6.04
CA ILE A 472 2.27 22.09 7.08
C ILE A 472 2.59 21.12 8.22
N ALA A 473 3.52 20.18 8.00
CA ALA A 473 3.93 19.17 8.96
C ALA A 473 5.44 18.85 8.82
N PRO A 474 6.34 19.84 9.02
CA PRO A 474 7.78 19.69 8.77
C PRO A 474 8.47 18.64 9.66
N SER A 475 7.88 18.29 10.81
CA SER A 475 8.40 17.22 11.67
C SER A 475 8.15 15.82 11.10
N ALA A 476 7.06 15.64 10.36
CA ALA A 476 6.74 14.38 9.69
C ALA A 476 7.37 14.31 8.28
N TYR A 477 7.47 15.45 7.61
CA TYR A 477 8.02 15.58 6.26
C TYR A 477 9.20 16.57 6.31
N PRO A 478 10.40 16.15 6.74
CA PRO A 478 11.54 17.05 6.94
C PRO A 478 12.07 17.71 5.67
N THR A 479 11.86 17.09 4.51
CA THR A 479 12.26 17.63 3.20
C THR A 479 11.06 17.83 2.29
N ALA A 480 11.13 18.83 1.39
CA ALA A 480 10.07 19.14 0.45
C ALA A 480 9.79 18.01 -0.56
N TYR A 481 10.79 17.20 -0.88
CA TYR A 481 10.62 15.94 -1.57
C TYR A 481 11.64 14.92 -1.03
N PRO A 482 11.25 13.67 -0.74
CA PRO A 482 12.14 12.72 -0.07
C PRO A 482 13.31 12.26 -0.95
N LEU A 483 13.22 12.48 -2.27
CA LEU A 483 14.31 12.26 -3.23
C LEU A 483 14.89 13.57 -3.76
N ASP A 484 14.77 14.68 -3.02
CA ASP A 484 15.32 15.97 -3.47
C ASP A 484 16.84 15.88 -3.64
N VAL A 485 17.28 16.22 -4.84
CA VAL A 485 18.67 16.15 -5.30
C VAL A 485 19.47 17.34 -4.75
N ALA A 486 18.81 18.41 -4.29
CA ALA A 486 19.45 19.58 -3.70
C ALA A 486 20.07 19.31 -2.31
N ASP A 487 19.51 18.38 -1.52
CA ASP A 487 19.95 18.05 -0.16
C ASP A 487 21.28 17.26 -0.12
N LEU A 488 21.92 17.06 -1.28
CA LEU A 488 23.07 16.19 -1.42
C LEU A 488 24.44 16.86 -1.19
N LEU A 489 24.50 18.08 -0.63
CA LEU A 489 25.74 18.86 -0.50
C LEU A 489 26.63 18.58 0.75
N THR A 490 26.56 17.40 1.38
CA THR A 490 27.45 16.99 2.50
C THR A 490 28.54 15.97 2.06
N PRO A 491 29.68 15.82 2.79
CA PRO A 491 31.05 15.70 2.25
C PRO A 491 31.49 14.37 1.60
N ASN A 492 30.62 13.38 1.42
CA ASN A 492 31.00 12.04 0.94
C ASN A 492 31.01 11.94 -0.58
N ARG A 493 32.03 12.53 -1.21
CA ARG A 493 32.22 12.60 -2.68
C ARG A 493 33.13 11.47 -3.19
N LEU A 494 32.69 10.70 -4.21
CA LEU A 494 33.50 9.83 -5.04
C LEU A 494 34.30 10.67 -6.03
N THR A 495 35.62 10.58 -5.96
CA THR A 495 36.59 11.11 -6.91
C THR A 495 37.21 9.95 -7.70
N PRO A 496 38.05 10.19 -8.72
CA PRO A 496 38.74 9.11 -9.43
C PRO A 496 39.66 8.27 -8.52
N SER A 497 39.98 8.78 -7.32
CA SER A 497 40.75 8.10 -6.28
C SER A 497 39.88 7.45 -5.19
N SER A 498 38.55 7.50 -5.31
CA SER A 498 37.68 6.90 -4.31
C SER A 498 37.64 5.39 -4.43
N LEU A 499 37.70 4.74 -3.27
CA LEU A 499 37.55 3.29 -3.16
C LEU A 499 36.20 2.86 -3.73
N SER A 500 36.20 1.72 -4.42
CA SER A 500 34.97 1.09 -4.90
C SER A 500 34.05 0.81 -3.71
N VAL A 501 32.78 1.20 -3.81
CA VAL A 501 31.76 0.93 -2.80
C VAL A 501 30.98 -0.31 -3.22
N SER A 502 31.08 -1.37 -2.44
CA SER A 502 30.25 -2.58 -2.62
C SER A 502 29.02 -2.50 -1.71
N ARG A 503 27.86 -2.86 -2.26
CA ARG A 503 26.56 -2.86 -1.60
C ARG A 503 25.78 -4.12 -1.99
N GLN A 504 24.70 -4.35 -1.26
CA GLN A 504 23.77 -5.45 -1.44
C GLN A 504 22.38 -4.86 -1.67
N MET A 505 21.65 -5.35 -2.68
CA MET A 505 20.26 -4.95 -2.93
C MET A 505 19.33 -6.14 -2.93
N LYS A 506 18.16 -5.96 -2.37
CA LYS A 506 17.10 -6.96 -2.46
C LYS A 506 16.29 -6.74 -3.73
N PRO A 507 15.71 -7.78 -4.35
CA PRO A 507 14.80 -7.56 -5.47
C PRO A 507 13.68 -6.60 -5.05
N GLY A 508 13.20 -5.75 -5.94
CA GLY A 508 12.18 -4.73 -5.65
C GLY A 508 12.67 -3.55 -4.79
N SER A 509 13.96 -3.47 -4.42
CA SER A 509 14.54 -2.28 -3.77
C SER A 509 15.17 -1.34 -4.80
N LEU A 510 15.48 -0.12 -4.36
CA LEU A 510 16.17 0.88 -5.19
C LEU A 510 17.31 1.54 -4.40
N ASP A 511 18.31 2.03 -5.10
CA ASP A 511 19.26 3.01 -4.56
C ASP A 511 19.37 4.19 -5.53
N LEU A 512 19.91 5.31 -5.06
CA LEU A 512 20.05 6.54 -5.84
C LEU A 512 21.43 7.11 -5.65
N PHE A 513 22.13 7.31 -6.77
CA PHE A 513 23.44 7.93 -6.84
C PHE A 513 23.39 9.11 -7.80
N GLN A 514 24.13 10.17 -7.49
CA GLN A 514 24.29 11.30 -8.39
C GLN A 514 25.77 11.48 -8.72
N PHE A 515 26.06 11.80 -9.99
CA PHE A 515 27.42 12.04 -10.47
C PHE A 515 27.45 13.21 -11.46
N THR A 516 28.58 13.91 -11.50
CA THR A 516 28.87 14.94 -12.51
C THR A 516 30.05 14.47 -13.36
N SER A 517 29.86 14.50 -14.69
CA SER A 517 30.92 14.25 -15.65
C SER A 517 31.38 15.58 -16.26
N ALA A 518 32.69 15.87 -16.21
CA ALA A 518 33.27 17.08 -16.79
C ALA A 518 33.91 16.83 -18.18
N THR A 519 34.09 15.58 -18.58
CA THR A 519 34.71 15.18 -19.86
C THR A 519 33.91 14.05 -20.51
N ALA A 520 34.01 13.94 -21.84
CA ALA A 520 33.68 12.70 -22.53
C ALA A 520 34.62 11.60 -22.00
N ASN A 521 34.10 10.45 -21.59
CA ASN A 521 34.83 9.25 -21.10
C ASN A 521 34.88 9.01 -19.58
N THR A 522 34.00 9.64 -18.80
CA THR A 522 33.81 9.26 -17.40
C THR A 522 32.95 7.98 -17.30
N GLY A 523 33.41 6.98 -16.55
CA GLY A 523 32.71 5.70 -16.42
C GLY A 523 32.42 5.30 -14.98
N LEU A 524 31.26 4.67 -14.76
CA LEU A 524 30.88 4.01 -13.52
C LEU A 524 30.83 2.50 -13.76
N THR A 525 31.60 1.73 -12.99
CA THR A 525 31.52 0.25 -13.07
C THR A 525 30.47 -0.26 -12.11
N PHE A 526 29.50 -1.04 -12.62
CA PHE A 526 28.49 -1.75 -11.87
C PHE A 526 28.59 -3.26 -12.15
N LYS A 527 28.53 -4.08 -11.10
CA LYS A 527 28.49 -5.55 -11.20
C LYS A 527 27.62 -6.09 -10.07
N PRO A 528 26.61 -6.97 -10.30
CA PRO A 528 26.25 -7.62 -11.57
C PRO A 528 25.31 -6.79 -12.49
N ALA A 529 24.86 -7.44 -13.58
CA ALA A 529 24.41 -6.91 -14.86
C ALA A 529 22.89 -6.79 -15.14
N THR A 530 22.01 -6.50 -14.17
CA THR A 530 20.56 -6.40 -14.46
C THR A 530 19.93 -5.10 -13.98
N GLY A 531 19.88 -4.11 -14.89
CA GLY A 531 18.94 -2.99 -14.84
C GLY A 531 19.50 -1.75 -14.15
N THR A 532 20.54 -1.14 -14.69
CA THR A 532 20.99 0.16 -14.18
C THR A 532 20.23 1.25 -14.91
N PHE A 533 19.34 1.95 -14.21
CA PHE A 533 18.66 3.13 -14.71
C PHE A 533 19.61 4.32 -14.69
N LEU A 534 19.65 5.08 -15.77
CA LEU A 534 20.47 6.28 -15.95
C LEU A 534 19.58 7.42 -16.39
N ALA A 535 19.58 8.53 -15.65
CA ALA A 535 18.93 9.77 -16.06
C ALA A 535 19.90 10.94 -16.01
N THR A 536 19.80 11.85 -16.96
CA THR A 536 20.52 13.14 -16.98
C THR A 536 19.67 14.19 -16.26
N LEU A 537 20.21 14.85 -15.24
CA LEU A 537 19.47 15.73 -14.32
C LEU A 537 19.64 17.24 -14.58
N ASN A 538 20.41 17.64 -15.60
CA ASN A 538 20.44 18.96 -16.28
C ASN A 538 21.76 19.08 -17.09
N PRO A 539 21.85 20.00 -18.08
CA PRO A 539 23.02 20.12 -18.97
C PRO A 539 24.34 20.39 -18.25
#